data_AF-A0A3C0AJ30-F1
#
_entry.id   AF-A0A3C0AJ30-F1
#
_cell.length_a   1.000
_cell.length_b   1.000
_cell.length_c   1.000
_cell.angle_alpha   90.00
_cell.angle_beta   90.00
_cell.angle_gamma   90.00
#
_symmetry.space_group_name_H-M   'P 1'
#
loop_
_entity.id
_entity.type
_entity.pdbx_description
1 polymer ?
#
loop_
_entity_poly.entity_id
_entity_poly.type
_entity_poly.pdbx_seq_one_letter_code
_entity_poly.pdbx_strand_id
1 'polypeptide(L)'
;MVYSELQQSFYLNGKLIHQASAPAPGPFDKSRLFFLGAQEKWKETQTKPAGLFAKGIMRMFRISKVARYDKEFEPADRFKSDAETVVLFDFAKPEKDLLFDASPNKNKGTIYNAKWVDLKQD
;
A
#
# COMPACT_ATOMS: atom_id res chain seq x y z
N MET A 1 -4.27 7.88 1.85
CA MET A 1 -4.94 8.56 0.72
C MET A 1 -6.30 7.91 0.52
N VAL A 2 -7.33 8.72 0.35
CA VAL A 2 -8.67 8.28 -0.08
C VAL A 2 -8.99 9.03 -1.38
N TYR A 3 -9.55 8.32 -2.34
CA TYR A 3 -10.11 8.91 -3.57
C TYR A 3 -11.60 8.60 -3.60
N SER A 4 -12.42 9.63 -3.76
CA SER A 4 -13.88 9.54 -3.81
C SER A 4 -14.41 10.30 -5.04
N GLU A 5 -14.11 9.76 -6.23
CA GLU A 5 -14.49 10.25 -7.56
C GLU A 5 -14.02 11.67 -7.93
N LEU A 6 -14.43 12.68 -7.16
CA LEU A 6 -14.09 14.08 -7.40
C LEU A 6 -13.09 14.63 -6.39
N GLN A 7 -12.75 13.87 -5.35
CA GLN A 7 -11.89 14.35 -4.28
C GLN A 7 -10.78 13.36 -3.95
N GLN A 8 -9.62 13.91 -3.59
CA GLN A 8 -8.51 13.19 -2.99
C GLN A 8 -8.22 13.78 -1.61
N SER A 9 -8.19 12.91 -0.61
CA SER A 9 -7.94 13.28 0.78
C SER A 9 -6.73 12.53 1.33
N PHE A 10 -5.88 13.24 2.06
CA PHE A 10 -4.75 12.67 2.80
C PHE A 10 -4.98 12.87 4.29
N TYR A 11 -4.86 11.75 5.02
CA TYR A 11 -4.93 11.73 6.46
C TYR A 11 -3.59 11.29 7.03
N LEU A 12 -3.14 11.96 8.08
CA LEU A 12 -1.98 11.59 8.87
C LEU A 12 -2.42 11.43 10.33
N ASN A 13 -2.13 10.28 10.93
CA ASN A 13 -2.59 9.94 12.28
C ASN A 13 -4.09 10.17 12.48
N GLY A 14 -4.89 9.89 11.43
CA GLY A 14 -6.34 10.06 11.48
C GLY A 14 -6.86 11.47 11.22
N LYS A 15 -5.98 12.48 11.18
CA LYS A 15 -6.32 13.88 10.94
C LYS A 15 -6.21 14.25 9.47
N LEU A 16 -7.15 15.04 8.97
CA LEU A 16 -7.13 15.50 7.57
C LEU A 16 -6.00 16.53 7.42
N ILE A 17 -5.02 16.25 6.57
CA ILE A 17 -3.89 17.15 6.32
C ILE A 17 -3.93 17.81 4.95
N HIS A 18 -4.66 17.21 4.00
CA HIS A 18 -4.84 17.77 2.67
C HIS A 18 -6.09 17.22 2.02
N GLN A 19 -6.81 18.09 1.30
CA GLN A 19 -7.92 17.71 0.45
C GLN A 19 -7.91 18.60 -0.80
N ALA A 20 -8.13 17.99 -1.95
CA ALA A 20 -8.24 18.70 -3.22
C ALA A 20 -9.24 18.01 -4.14
N SER A 21 -9.76 18.77 -5.10
CA SER A 21 -10.45 18.19 -6.24
C SER A 21 -9.48 17.30 -7.01
N ALA A 22 -9.93 16.09 -7.33
CA ALA A 22 -9.16 15.13 -8.09
C ALA A 22 -9.78 14.94 -9.47
N PRO A 23 -8.98 14.85 -10.54
CA PRO A 23 -9.51 14.54 -11.86
C PRO A 23 -10.08 13.12 -11.86
N ALA A 24 -10.91 12.83 -12.88
CA ALA A 24 -11.27 11.46 -13.19
C ALA A 24 -10.00 10.59 -13.36
N PRO A 25 -10.02 9.31 -12.96
CA PRO A 25 -8.84 8.48 -13.08
C PRO A 25 -8.54 8.27 -14.58
N GLY A 26 -7.25 8.24 -14.92
CA GLY A 26 -6.82 7.88 -16.27
C GLY A 26 -7.19 6.42 -16.61
N PRO A 27 -6.98 6.02 -17.88
CA PRO A 27 -7.22 4.64 -18.30
C PRO A 27 -6.40 3.66 -17.45
N PHE A 28 -7.00 2.53 -17.08
CA PHE A 28 -6.33 1.49 -16.32
C PHE A 28 -5.43 0.65 -17.22
N ASP A 29 -4.12 0.67 -16.96
CA ASP A 29 -3.15 -0.21 -17.59
C ASP A 29 -2.94 -1.47 -16.76
N LYS A 30 -3.41 -2.61 -17.29
CA LYS A 30 -3.29 -3.93 -16.64
C LYS A 30 -1.86 -4.45 -16.61
N SER A 31 -0.98 -3.94 -17.45
CA SER A 31 0.43 -4.38 -17.51
C SER A 31 1.27 -3.76 -16.39
N ARG A 32 0.81 -2.63 -15.82
CA ARG A 32 1.52 -1.92 -14.78
C ARG A 32 1.47 -2.68 -13.46
N LEU A 33 2.64 -3.03 -12.96
CA LEU A 33 2.79 -3.62 -11.63
C LEU A 33 2.69 -2.56 -10.53
N PHE A 34 2.24 -2.99 -9.36
CA PHE A 34 2.19 -2.16 -8.16
C PHE A 34 3.44 -2.40 -7.29
N PHE A 35 4.11 -1.31 -6.90
CA PHE A 35 5.35 -1.36 -6.12
C PHE A 35 5.18 -0.65 -4.78
N LEU A 36 5.80 -1.22 -3.74
CA LEU A 36 5.92 -0.60 -2.42
C LEU A 36 7.39 -0.26 -2.16
N GLY A 37 7.68 1.00 -1.83
CA GLY A 37 9.04 1.45 -1.49
C GLY A 37 10.06 1.40 -2.63
N ALA A 38 9.62 1.16 -3.86
CA ALA A 38 10.44 1.10 -5.05
C ALA A 38 9.70 1.73 -6.23
N GLN A 39 10.43 2.05 -7.29
CA GLN A 39 9.84 2.34 -8.59
C GLN A 39 9.99 1.16 -9.53
N GLU A 40 9.18 1.17 -10.58
CA GLU A 40 9.34 0.26 -11.71
C GLU A 40 10.74 0.35 -12.33
N LYS A 41 11.09 -0.65 -13.13
CA LYS A 41 12.32 -0.66 -13.93
C LYS A 41 12.33 0.54 -14.88
N TRP A 42 13.47 1.23 -14.98
CA TRP A 42 13.69 2.31 -15.95
C TRP A 42 14.66 1.90 -17.09
N LYS A 43 15.27 0.72 -16.98
CA LYS A 43 16.02 0.06 -18.07
C LYS A 43 15.43 -1.32 -18.29
N GLU A 44 15.27 -1.70 -19.56
CA GLU A 44 14.77 -3.04 -19.94
C GLU A 44 15.64 -4.18 -19.39
N THR A 45 16.94 -3.93 -19.23
CA THR A 45 17.90 -4.93 -18.70
C THR A 45 17.76 -5.21 -17.20
N GLN A 46 16.95 -4.43 -16.46
CA GLN A 46 16.77 -4.66 -15.03
C GLN A 46 15.94 -5.93 -14.80
N THR A 47 16.45 -6.83 -13.95
CA THR A 47 15.70 -8.03 -13.53
C THR A 47 14.81 -7.77 -12.31
N LYS A 48 15.06 -6.69 -11.56
CA LYS A 48 14.34 -6.30 -10.33
C LYS A 48 13.95 -4.81 -10.32
N PRO A 49 12.96 -4.41 -9.51
CA PRO A 49 12.56 -3.01 -9.33
C PRO A 49 13.71 -2.18 -8.77
N ALA A 50 13.65 -0.87 -8.96
CA ALA A 50 14.73 -0.01 -8.54
C ALA A 50 14.49 0.59 -7.15
N GLY A 51 15.39 0.27 -6.21
CA GLY A 51 15.34 0.71 -4.82
C GLY A 51 15.92 2.10 -4.61
N LEU A 52 15.34 3.13 -5.23
CA LEU A 52 15.85 4.50 -5.11
C LEU A 52 15.25 5.33 -3.96
N PHE A 53 14.12 4.93 -3.36
CA PHE A 53 13.28 5.94 -2.67
C PHE A 53 12.79 5.62 -1.26
N ALA A 54 13.02 4.43 -0.69
CA ALA A 54 12.51 4.14 0.65
C ALA A 54 13.60 3.61 1.60
N LYS A 55 13.94 4.41 2.60
CA LYS A 55 14.51 3.93 3.87
C LYS A 55 13.44 4.15 4.94
N GLY A 56 12.92 3.07 5.50
CA GLY A 56 11.88 3.14 6.51
C GLY A 56 11.30 1.77 6.81
N ILE A 57 10.36 1.74 7.75
CA ILE A 57 9.66 0.53 8.19
C ILE A 57 8.19 0.65 7.80
N MET A 58 7.61 -0.44 7.30
CA MET A 58 6.18 -0.56 7.02
C MET A 58 5.62 -1.73 7.83
N ARG A 59 4.51 -1.49 8.56
CA ARG A 59 3.86 -2.54 9.37
C ARG A 59 2.58 -3.09 8.74
N MET A 60 1.87 -2.29 7.97
CA MET A 60 0.59 -2.64 7.34
C MET A 60 0.37 -1.85 6.06
N PHE A 61 -0.28 -2.49 5.09
CA PHE A 61 -0.68 -1.85 3.84
C PHE A 61 -2.03 -2.40 3.37
N ARG A 62 -2.97 -1.53 3.00
CA ARG A 62 -4.29 -1.93 2.49
C ARG A 62 -4.72 -1.06 1.31
N ILE A 63 -5.25 -1.70 0.27
CA ILE A 63 -5.99 -1.06 -0.83
C ILE A 63 -7.45 -1.53 -0.74
N SER A 64 -8.40 -0.63 -1.01
CA SER A 64 -9.82 -0.94 -1.00
C SER A 64 -10.52 -0.35 -2.20
N LYS A 65 -11.62 -0.99 -2.63
CA LYS A 65 -12.47 -0.52 -3.73
C LYS A 65 -13.33 0.69 -3.36
N VAL A 66 -13.52 0.90 -2.05
CA VAL A 66 -14.37 1.95 -1.48
C VAL A 66 -13.54 2.97 -0.71
N ALA A 67 -14.07 4.19 -0.61
CA ALA A 67 -13.59 5.20 0.32
C ALA A 67 -13.84 4.73 1.76
N ARG A 68 -12.75 4.42 2.48
CA ARG A 68 -12.81 3.92 3.87
C ARG A 68 -13.06 5.02 4.90
N TYR A 69 -12.73 6.26 4.54
CA TYR A 69 -12.77 7.42 5.43
C TYR A 69 -13.23 8.64 4.63
N ASP A 70 -14.22 9.35 5.14
CA ASP A 70 -14.76 10.61 4.61
C ASP A 70 -14.60 11.77 5.61
N LYS A 71 -14.09 11.47 6.80
CA LYS A 71 -13.81 12.38 7.92
C LYS A 71 -12.62 11.86 8.72
N GLU A 72 -12.23 12.63 9.72
CA GLU A 72 -11.20 12.21 10.67
C GLU A 72 -11.60 10.93 11.42
N PHE A 73 -10.62 10.11 11.77
CA PHE A 73 -10.84 8.81 12.38
C PHE A 73 -9.70 8.46 13.34
N GLU A 74 -9.95 7.55 14.27
CA GLU A 74 -8.88 6.97 15.08
C GLU A 74 -8.21 5.82 14.31
N PRO A 75 -6.90 5.87 14.02
CA PRO A 75 -6.23 4.80 13.30
C PRO A 75 -6.31 3.47 14.05
N ALA A 76 -6.86 2.44 13.40
CA ALA A 76 -6.90 1.11 13.98
C ALA A 76 -5.50 0.48 14.10
N ASP A 77 -5.26 -0.25 15.18
CA ASP A 77 -4.00 -0.98 15.38
C ASP A 77 -3.77 -2.08 14.36
N ARG A 78 -4.85 -2.72 13.91
CA ARG A 78 -4.83 -3.74 12.84
C ARG A 78 -5.97 -3.54 11.87
N PHE A 79 -5.70 -3.74 10.59
CA PHE A 79 -6.76 -3.78 9.57
C PHE A 79 -7.38 -5.16 9.49
N LYS A 80 -8.69 -5.19 9.27
CA LYS A 80 -9.43 -6.40 8.90
C LYS A 80 -9.70 -6.39 7.41
N SER A 81 -9.63 -7.58 6.82
CA SER A 81 -10.07 -7.80 5.44
C SER A 81 -11.60 -8.00 5.40
N ASP A 82 -12.20 -7.55 4.32
CA ASP A 82 -13.62 -7.74 3.95
C ASP A 82 -13.75 -7.82 2.42
N ALA A 83 -14.98 -7.86 1.90
CA ALA A 83 -15.28 -7.97 0.47
C ALA A 83 -14.74 -6.79 -0.37
N GLU A 84 -14.58 -5.62 0.24
CA GLU A 84 -14.09 -4.41 -0.44
C GLU A 84 -12.56 -4.27 -0.38
N THR A 85 -11.89 -5.20 0.29
CA THR A 85 -10.44 -5.22 0.43
C THR A 85 -9.80 -5.82 -0.83
N VAL A 86 -9.01 -5.01 -1.54
CA VAL A 86 -8.31 -5.46 -2.76
C VAL A 86 -7.01 -6.16 -2.40
N VAL A 87 -6.25 -5.57 -1.49
CA VAL A 87 -4.97 -6.09 -0.96
C VAL A 87 -4.93 -5.75 0.52
N LEU A 88 -4.49 -6.68 1.36
CA LEU A 88 -4.11 -6.42 2.74
C LEU A 88 -2.81 -7.17 3.05
N PHE A 89 -1.72 -6.43 3.21
CA PHE A 89 -0.46 -6.95 3.72
C PHE A 89 -0.33 -6.61 5.20
N ASP A 90 -0.29 -7.66 6.02
CA ASP A 90 0.05 -7.62 7.44
C ASP A 90 1.49 -8.14 7.60
N PHE A 91 2.40 -7.24 7.94
CA PHE A 91 3.82 -7.52 8.00
C PHE A 91 4.25 -8.18 9.33
N ALA A 92 3.30 -8.58 10.18
CA ALA A 92 3.58 -9.30 11.43
C ALA A 92 3.90 -10.80 11.24
N LYS A 93 3.80 -11.32 10.00
CA LYS A 93 4.08 -12.73 9.66
C LYS A 93 5.21 -12.81 8.64
N PRO A 94 6.48 -12.77 9.07
CA PRO A 94 7.61 -12.73 8.16
C PRO A 94 7.74 -14.04 7.36
N GLU A 95 7.95 -13.95 6.05
CA GLU A 95 8.18 -15.09 5.16
C GLU A 95 9.16 -14.71 4.04
N LYS A 96 10.46 -14.92 4.27
CA LYS A 96 11.56 -14.68 3.30
C LYS A 96 11.27 -13.55 2.30
N ASP A 97 11.09 -13.88 1.02
CA ASP A 97 10.86 -12.95 -0.08
C ASP A 97 9.38 -12.88 -0.51
N LEU A 98 8.48 -13.48 0.25
CA LEU A 98 7.04 -13.53 -0.05
C LEU A 98 6.27 -12.57 0.85
N LEU A 99 5.26 -11.94 0.27
CA LEU A 99 4.31 -11.10 0.99
C LEU A 99 2.90 -11.67 0.83
N PHE A 100 2.33 -12.12 1.95
CA PHE A 100 1.02 -12.76 1.97
C PHE A 100 -0.11 -11.72 1.95
N ASP A 101 -0.99 -11.82 0.96
CA ASP A 101 -2.21 -11.04 0.89
C ASP A 101 -3.34 -11.69 1.71
N ALA A 102 -3.71 -11.04 2.82
CA ALA A 102 -4.82 -11.46 3.66
C ALA A 102 -6.21 -11.17 3.02
N SER A 103 -6.26 -10.45 1.90
CA SER A 103 -7.51 -10.18 1.18
C SER A 103 -8.14 -11.43 0.55
N PRO A 104 -9.40 -11.35 0.08
CA PRO A 104 -10.01 -12.42 -0.72
C PRO A 104 -9.30 -12.69 -2.04
N ASN A 105 -8.55 -11.71 -2.59
CA ASN A 105 -7.93 -11.83 -3.92
C ASN A 105 -6.61 -12.61 -3.91
N LYS A 106 -5.99 -12.81 -2.73
CA LYS A 106 -4.76 -13.60 -2.57
C LYS A 106 -3.65 -13.20 -3.54
N ASN A 107 -3.46 -11.88 -3.72
CA ASN A 107 -2.41 -11.34 -4.57
C ASN A 107 -1.04 -11.83 -4.10
N LYS A 108 -0.16 -12.12 -5.05
CA LYS A 108 1.22 -12.54 -4.76
C LYS A 108 2.12 -11.32 -4.73
N GLY A 109 2.70 -11.02 -3.56
CA GLY A 109 3.75 -10.01 -3.44
C GLY A 109 5.13 -10.66 -3.30
N THR A 110 6.14 -10.03 -3.92
CA THR A 110 7.54 -10.43 -3.83
C THR A 110 8.37 -9.28 -3.28
N ILE A 111 9.24 -9.57 -2.31
CA ILE A 111 10.13 -8.60 -1.69
C ILE A 111 11.47 -8.59 -2.44
N TYR A 112 11.95 -7.40 -2.77
CA TYR A 112 13.28 -7.20 -3.38
C TYR A 112 14.11 -6.26 -2.51
N ASN A 113 15.24 -6.75 -2.00
CA ASN A 113 16.24 -6.02 -1.20
C ASN A 113 15.76 -5.41 0.13
N ALA A 114 14.45 -5.40 0.43
CA ALA A 114 13.97 -5.13 1.78
C ALA A 114 14.14 -6.37 2.67
N LYS A 115 14.13 -6.17 3.99
CA LYS A 115 14.29 -7.23 4.98
C LYS A 115 13.19 -7.11 6.02
N TRP A 116 12.76 -8.26 6.54
CA TRP A 116 12.00 -8.31 7.78
C TRP A 116 12.87 -7.78 8.92
N VAL A 117 12.27 -6.97 9.79
CA VAL A 117 12.94 -6.41 10.96
C VAL A 117 12.06 -6.58 12.18
N ASP A 118 12.65 -7.00 13.29
CA ASP A 118 11.98 -6.97 14.59
C ASP A 118 12.11 -5.57 15.17
N LEU A 119 10.97 -4.94 15.43
CA LEU A 119 10.93 -3.72 16.21
C LEU A 119 10.98 -4.14 17.66
N LYS A 120 12.19 -4.22 18.24
CA LYS A 120 12.31 -4.27 19.69
C LYS A 120 11.66 -2.99 20.23
N GLN A 121 10.64 -3.14 21.06
CA GLN A 121 10.17 -2.04 21.89
C GLN A 121 11.24 -1.84 22.95
N ASP A 122 11.98 -0.75 22.83
CA ASP A 122 12.76 -0.19 23.95
C ASP A 122 11.80 0.41 24.99
#